data_AF-A0A955JKC4-F1
#
_entry.id   AF-A0A955JKC4-F1
#
_cell.length_a   1.000
_cell.length_b   1.000
_cell.length_c   1.000
_cell.angle_alpha   90.00
_cell.angle_beta   90.00
_cell.angle_gamma   90.00
#
_symmetry.space_group_name_H-M   'P 1'
#
loop_
_entity.id
_entity.type
_entity.pdbx_description
1 polymer ?
#
loop_
_entity_poly.entity_id
_entity_poly.type
_entity_poly.pdbx_seq_one_letter_code
_entity_poly.pdbx_strand_id
1 'polypeptide(L)'
;MIKLKRTALRIFAHTLLPSAKRVFVVLVLSLLVSPLFFLTRGGTPVYAATSDTLNFQARLENAAGGIAPDGYYNIQFKLYDAASGGTNLWTESYTYNSGSGSCTGPLGGNDCRVRVVNGYISVNLGEATAFGSIPWDQQLYLTMNIGGTVTSGSFPTMGDGEMDPRLKLTAVPYAFQAKQAESLSQIQGSYTGTLSFDTLTGAAGTQNFVIPDQGAPGTYDLLTGAAAAGSFVQLQAATPTTQQAGGAWISGTSRASTFQGSYLDTASSGVLTIGATN
;
A
#
# COMPACT_ATOMS: atom_id res chain seq x y z
N MET A 1 53.49 26.52 67.10
CA MET A 1 52.00 26.54 67.15
C MET A 1 51.49 27.59 66.17
N ILE A 2 51.09 27.18 64.96
CA ILE A 2 50.45 28.07 63.97
C ILE A 2 48.95 27.77 63.98
N LYS A 3 48.16 28.67 64.59
CA LYS A 3 46.70 28.60 64.57
C LYS A 3 46.21 29.01 63.17
N LEU A 4 45.82 28.05 62.33
CA LEU A 4 45.04 28.35 61.14
C LEU A 4 43.68 28.93 61.58
N LYS A 5 43.46 30.22 61.28
CA LYS A 5 42.23 30.95 61.58
C LYS A 5 41.03 30.29 60.90
N ARG A 6 39.94 30.09 61.65
CA ARG A 6 38.60 29.63 61.23
C ARG A 6 37.94 30.42 60.09
N THR A 7 38.63 31.42 59.52
CA THR A 7 38.11 32.35 58.50
C THR A 7 38.17 31.77 57.08
N ALA A 8 39.20 30.96 56.74
CA ALA A 8 39.34 30.39 55.40
C ALA A 8 38.28 29.32 55.07
N LEU A 9 37.85 28.54 56.09
CA LEU A 9 36.84 27.49 55.93
C LEU A 9 35.42 28.05 55.66
N ARG A 10 35.11 29.26 56.12
CA ARG A 10 33.79 29.89 55.92
C ARG A 10 33.59 30.49 54.52
N ILE A 11 34.67 30.91 53.85
CA ILE A 11 34.61 31.49 52.50
C ILE A 11 34.37 30.40 51.44
N PHE A 12 34.96 29.21 51.63
CA PHE A 12 34.82 28.07 50.73
C PHE A 12 33.39 27.48 50.72
N ALA A 13 32.70 27.51 51.87
CA ALA A 13 31.32 27.01 52.00
C ALA A 13 30.27 27.97 51.42
N HIS A 14 30.45 29.29 51.50
CA HIS A 14 29.43 30.24 51.05
C HIS A 14 29.44 30.55 49.55
N THR A 15 30.54 30.33 48.85
CA THR A 15 30.67 30.70 47.43
C THR A 15 30.50 29.54 46.44
N LEU A 16 30.78 28.29 46.84
CA LEU A 16 30.68 27.10 45.97
C LEU A 16 29.34 26.36 46.05
N LEU A 17 28.65 26.39 47.20
CA LEU A 17 27.32 25.80 47.35
C LEU A 17 26.22 26.41 46.45
N PRO A 18 26.14 27.75 46.22
CA PRO A 18 25.10 28.30 45.36
C PRO A 18 25.37 28.06 43.86
N SER A 19 26.63 27.97 43.44
CA SER A 19 27.03 27.69 42.06
C SER A 19 26.80 26.23 41.67
N ALA A 20 27.10 25.28 42.57
CA ALA A 20 26.77 23.86 42.35
C ALA A 20 25.24 23.62 42.26
N LYS A 21 24.44 24.29 43.11
CA LYS A 21 22.97 24.24 43.04
C LYS A 21 22.42 24.82 41.75
N ARG A 22 22.99 25.93 41.24
CA ARG A 22 22.58 26.53 39.96
C ARG A 22 22.88 25.62 38.78
N VAL A 23 24.07 24.98 38.75
CA VAL A 23 24.43 24.01 37.70
C VAL A 23 23.53 22.78 37.73
N PHE A 24 23.22 22.27 38.93
CA PHE A 24 22.30 21.14 39.10
C PHE A 24 20.88 21.47 38.61
N VAL A 25 20.36 22.65 38.92
CA VAL A 25 19.03 23.09 38.45
C VAL A 25 18.98 23.22 36.93
N VAL A 26 20.02 23.76 36.29
CA VAL A 26 20.09 23.88 34.83
C VAL A 26 20.16 22.50 34.15
N LEU A 27 20.92 21.55 34.72
CA LEU A 27 21.00 20.19 34.20
C LEU A 27 19.65 19.46 34.32
N VAL A 28 18.98 19.58 35.46
CA VAL A 28 17.65 18.97 35.67
C VAL A 28 16.61 19.59 34.73
N LEU A 29 16.62 20.92 34.55
CA LEU A 29 15.70 21.60 33.64
C LEU A 29 15.97 21.22 32.18
N SER A 30 17.24 21.10 31.77
CA SER A 30 17.61 20.65 30.43
C SER A 30 17.18 19.20 30.16
N LEU A 31 17.28 18.32 31.17
CA LEU A 31 16.82 16.94 31.08
C LEU A 31 15.29 16.84 30.96
N LEU A 32 14.55 17.73 31.61
CA LEU A 32 13.09 17.77 31.61
C LEU A 32 12.49 18.40 30.34
N VAL A 33 13.17 19.37 29.75
CA VAL A 33 12.70 20.08 28.54
C VAL A 33 13.02 19.31 27.25
N SER A 34 14.07 18.48 27.25
CA SER A 34 14.48 17.66 26.10
C SER A 34 13.35 16.75 25.55
N PRO A 35 12.66 15.92 26.35
CA PRO A 35 11.58 15.06 25.83
C PRO A 35 10.39 15.86 25.29
N LEU A 36 10.11 17.05 25.83
CA LEU A 36 9.01 17.91 25.39
C LEU A 36 9.25 18.52 23.98
N PHE A 37 10.51 18.74 23.62
CA PHE A 37 10.90 19.16 22.27
C PHE A 37 10.66 18.07 21.22
N PHE A 38 10.83 16.79 21.59
CA PHE A 38 10.55 15.65 20.70
C PHE A 38 9.06 15.33 20.59
N LEU A 39 8.28 15.55 21.66
CA LEU A 39 6.82 15.31 21.68
C LEU A 39 6.01 16.35 20.88
N THR A 40 6.52 17.57 20.71
CA THR A 40 5.83 18.66 20.01
C THR A 40 6.15 18.75 18.51
N ARG A 41 7.18 18.03 18.05
CA ARG A 41 7.49 17.86 16.63
C ARG A 41 6.91 16.53 16.16
N GLY A 42 5.62 16.55 15.83
CA GLY A 42 4.99 15.42 15.14
C GLY A 42 5.84 15.00 13.95
N GLY A 43 6.21 13.72 13.88
CA GLY A 43 6.87 13.18 12.71
C GLY A 43 6.00 13.44 11.49
N THR A 44 6.52 14.11 10.48
CA THR A 44 5.85 14.20 9.19
C THR A 44 5.68 12.78 8.66
N PRO A 45 4.48 12.36 8.25
CA PRO A 45 4.31 11.07 7.60
C PRO A 45 5.22 11.03 6.36
N VAL A 46 6.14 10.07 6.32
CA VAL A 46 6.96 9.80 5.15
C VAL A 46 6.16 8.86 4.27
N TYR A 47 5.57 9.40 3.21
CA TYR A 47 5.06 8.59 2.12
C TYR A 47 6.24 8.12 1.26
N ALA A 48 6.24 6.86 0.86
CA ALA A 48 7.11 6.42 -0.22
C ALA A 48 6.63 7.13 -1.49
N ALA A 49 7.46 8.00 -2.07
CA ALA A 49 7.15 8.63 -3.35
C ALA A 49 7.26 7.56 -4.45
N THR A 50 6.13 7.00 -4.87
CA THR A 50 6.06 6.26 -6.13
C THR A 50 6.35 7.24 -7.26
N SER A 51 7.15 6.83 -8.25
CA SER A 51 7.42 7.66 -9.42
C SER A 51 6.18 7.67 -10.30
N ASP A 52 5.51 8.82 -10.42
CA ASP A 52 4.31 9.00 -11.25
C ASP A 52 4.64 9.25 -12.74
N THR A 53 5.92 9.14 -13.11
CA THR A 53 6.42 9.39 -14.46
C THR A 53 7.21 8.20 -15.02
N LEU A 54 7.23 8.08 -16.35
CA LEU A 54 7.94 7.03 -17.09
C LEU A 54 9.09 7.65 -17.89
N ASN A 55 10.33 7.24 -17.61
CA ASN A 55 11.48 7.67 -18.39
C ASN A 55 11.41 7.10 -19.82
N PHE A 56 11.54 7.97 -20.81
CA PHE A 56 11.55 7.62 -22.21
C PHE A 56 12.77 8.24 -22.90
N GLN A 57 13.50 7.40 -23.65
CA GLN A 57 14.64 7.81 -24.44
C GLN A 57 14.52 7.26 -25.86
N ALA A 58 14.86 8.09 -26.82
CA ALA A 58 14.92 7.69 -28.22
C ALA A 58 16.02 8.45 -28.95
N ARG A 59 16.34 7.96 -30.15
CA ARG A 59 17.20 8.64 -31.09
C ARG A 59 16.38 9.03 -32.31
N LEU A 60 16.41 10.31 -32.65
CA LEU A 60 15.73 10.87 -33.80
C LEU A 60 16.64 10.83 -35.02
N GLU A 61 16.05 10.38 -36.12
CA GLU A 61 16.64 10.42 -37.45
C GLU A 61 15.84 11.38 -38.32
N ASN A 62 16.49 11.97 -39.31
CA ASN A 62 15.83 12.73 -40.35
C ASN A 62 15.29 11.80 -41.44
N ALA A 63 14.50 12.35 -42.37
CA ALA A 63 13.90 11.59 -43.47
C ALA A 63 14.93 10.89 -44.40
N ALA A 64 16.21 11.29 -44.37
CA ALA A 64 17.29 10.66 -45.13
C ALA A 64 18.03 9.55 -44.35
N GLY A 65 17.56 9.20 -43.13
CA GLY A 65 18.21 8.22 -42.24
C GLY A 65 19.47 8.75 -41.54
N GLY A 66 19.75 10.05 -41.66
CA GLY A 66 20.82 10.72 -40.92
C GLY A 66 20.36 11.15 -39.53
N ILE A 67 21.30 11.45 -38.64
CA ILE A 67 20.97 11.88 -37.27
C ILE A 67 20.30 13.25 -37.29
N ALA A 68 19.21 13.40 -36.53
CA ALA A 68 18.54 14.68 -36.39
C ALA A 68 19.51 15.72 -35.78
N PRO A 69 19.62 16.92 -36.36
CA PRO A 69 20.49 17.98 -35.84
C PRO A 69 20.09 18.42 -34.43
N ASP A 70 21.08 18.87 -33.66
CA ASP A 70 20.87 19.47 -32.35
C ASP A 70 19.88 20.64 -32.41
N GLY A 71 18.95 20.70 -31.46
CA GLY A 71 17.92 21.73 -31.45
C GLY A 71 16.80 21.44 -30.47
N TYR A 72 15.74 22.23 -30.54
CA TYR A 72 14.53 22.05 -29.73
C TYR A 72 13.37 21.66 -30.62
N TYR A 73 12.78 20.49 -30.35
CA TYR A 73 11.79 19.86 -31.20
C TYR A 73 10.43 19.80 -30.53
N ASN A 74 9.38 19.99 -31.33
CA ASN A 74 8.02 19.71 -30.95
C ASN A 74 7.81 18.20 -31.00
N ILE A 75 7.35 17.62 -29.90
CA ILE A 75 7.12 16.17 -29.79
C ILE A 75 5.78 15.93 -29.11
N GLN A 76 4.97 15.04 -29.68
CA GLN A 76 3.75 14.56 -29.06
C GLN A 76 3.87 13.06 -28.82
N PHE A 77 3.49 12.63 -27.62
CA PHE A 77 3.40 11.24 -27.22
C PHE A 77 1.95 10.85 -27.06
N LYS A 78 1.62 9.62 -27.43
CA LYS A 78 0.30 9.04 -27.20
C LYS A 78 0.36 7.61 -26.73
N LEU A 79 -0.60 7.24 -25.89
CA LEU A 79 -0.74 5.89 -25.36
C LEU A 79 -2.04 5.26 -25.82
N TYR A 80 -1.96 4.04 -26.33
CA TYR A 80 -3.10 3.28 -26.86
C TYR A 80 -3.25 1.92 -26.17
N ASP A 81 -4.47 1.39 -26.20
CA ASP A 81 -4.84 0.04 -25.76
C ASP A 81 -4.56 -1.07 -26.80
N ALA A 82 -4.20 -0.70 -28.03
CA ALA A 82 -3.98 -1.64 -29.13
C ALA A 82 -2.75 -1.30 -29.98
N ALA A 83 -2.17 -2.32 -30.63
CA ALA A 83 -0.99 -2.18 -31.49
C ALA A 83 -1.26 -1.35 -32.76
N SER A 84 -2.49 -1.37 -33.26
CA SER A 84 -3.02 -0.54 -34.33
C SER A 84 -4.50 -0.22 -34.04
N GLY A 85 -5.00 0.93 -34.49
CA GLY A 85 -6.35 1.39 -34.15
C GLY A 85 -6.49 1.69 -32.65
N GLY A 86 -7.53 1.14 -32.02
CA GLY A 86 -7.76 1.24 -30.57
C GLY A 86 -8.18 2.64 -30.07
N THR A 87 -8.20 2.79 -28.77
CA THR A 87 -8.54 4.03 -28.06
C THR A 87 -7.28 4.75 -27.64
N ASN A 88 -7.21 6.06 -27.91
CA ASN A 88 -6.17 6.92 -27.33
C ASN A 88 -6.50 7.17 -25.86
N LEU A 89 -5.68 6.63 -24.95
CA LEU A 89 -5.86 6.71 -23.50
C LEU A 89 -5.21 7.96 -22.90
N TRP A 90 -4.16 8.49 -23.56
CA TRP A 90 -3.38 9.60 -23.03
C TRP A 90 -2.59 10.30 -24.12
N THR A 91 -2.44 11.62 -23.99
CA THR A 91 -1.63 12.44 -24.90
C THR A 91 -0.87 13.47 -24.10
N GLU A 92 0.41 13.61 -24.41
CA GLU A 92 1.29 14.63 -23.86
C GLU A 92 2.03 15.31 -25.00
N SER A 93 2.16 16.63 -24.93
CA SER A 93 2.74 17.43 -26.01
C SER A 93 3.76 18.42 -25.46
N TYR A 94 4.99 18.29 -25.95
CA TYR A 94 6.09 19.20 -25.73
C TYR A 94 6.21 20.11 -26.95
N THR A 95 5.51 21.24 -26.92
CA THR A 95 5.44 22.16 -28.06
C THR A 95 5.96 23.54 -27.73
N TYR A 96 6.28 24.31 -28.77
CA TYR A 96 6.42 25.75 -28.64
C TYR A 96 5.04 26.35 -28.37
N ASN A 97 4.92 27.12 -27.30
CA ASN A 97 3.70 27.79 -26.87
C ASN A 97 2.53 26.82 -26.62
N SER A 98 2.75 25.82 -25.76
CA SER A 98 1.81 24.70 -25.48
C SER A 98 0.45 25.09 -24.88
N GLY A 99 -0.01 26.33 -24.93
CA GLY A 99 -1.38 26.76 -24.61
C GLY A 99 -1.84 26.59 -23.15
N SER A 100 -1.22 25.71 -22.38
CA SER A 100 -1.43 25.48 -20.96
C SER A 100 -0.26 26.11 -20.20
N GLY A 101 -0.52 27.23 -19.54
CA GLY A 101 0.49 28.09 -18.94
C GLY A 101 1.55 27.38 -18.09
N SER A 102 2.75 27.98 -18.11
CA SER A 102 3.86 27.77 -17.18
C SER A 102 4.72 26.51 -17.35
N CYS A 103 5.12 26.16 -18.58
CA CYS A 103 6.44 25.58 -18.73
C CYS A 103 7.47 26.71 -18.90
N THR A 104 8.49 26.75 -18.02
CA THR A 104 9.70 27.53 -18.24
C THR A 104 10.71 26.58 -18.84
N GLY A 105 10.67 26.41 -20.15
CA GLY A 105 11.70 25.63 -20.82
C GLY A 105 13.03 26.37 -20.88
N PRO A 106 14.08 25.70 -21.38
CA PRO A 106 15.44 26.23 -21.39
C PRO A 106 15.65 27.47 -22.27
N LEU A 107 14.65 27.88 -23.06
CA LEU A 107 14.71 29.07 -23.94
C LEU A 107 13.76 30.21 -23.52
N GLY A 108 13.02 30.06 -22.41
CA GLY A 108 12.11 31.10 -21.90
C GLY A 108 10.73 30.57 -21.52
N GLY A 109 9.83 31.48 -21.15
CA GLY A 109 8.44 31.15 -20.82
C GLY A 109 7.67 30.67 -22.05
N ASN A 110 6.85 29.63 -21.87
CA ASN A 110 5.98 29.03 -22.88
C ASN A 110 6.69 28.25 -24.00
N ASP A 111 7.98 27.91 -23.91
CA ASP A 111 8.61 26.98 -24.85
C ASP A 111 8.88 25.64 -24.15
N CYS A 112 8.06 24.61 -24.39
CA CYS A 112 8.23 23.31 -23.75
C CYS A 112 8.92 22.28 -24.66
N ARG A 113 9.50 22.71 -25.78
CA ARG A 113 10.10 21.78 -26.75
C ARG A 113 11.24 20.97 -26.12
N VAL A 114 11.39 19.73 -26.58
CA VAL A 114 12.40 18.81 -26.07
C VAL A 114 13.75 19.11 -26.72
N ARG A 115 14.81 19.16 -25.91
CA ARG A 115 16.17 19.32 -26.42
C ARG A 115 16.67 18.02 -27.05
N VAL A 116 17.14 18.12 -28.29
CA VAL A 116 17.82 17.06 -29.03
C VAL A 116 19.31 17.36 -29.05
N VAL A 117 20.14 16.36 -28.71
CA VAL A 117 21.60 16.44 -28.78
C VAL A 117 22.14 15.14 -29.37
N ASN A 118 22.90 15.22 -30.47
CA ASN A 118 23.37 14.07 -31.23
C ASN A 118 22.24 13.10 -31.59
N GLY A 119 21.05 13.66 -31.87
CA GLY A 119 19.82 12.92 -32.13
C GLY A 119 19.13 12.34 -30.90
N TYR A 120 19.72 12.38 -29.69
CA TYR A 120 19.09 11.81 -28.51
C TYR A 120 18.06 12.75 -27.88
N ILE A 121 16.94 12.16 -27.45
CA ILE A 121 15.95 12.77 -26.58
C ILE A 121 15.83 11.98 -25.28
N SER A 122 15.54 12.68 -24.20
CA SER A 122 15.19 12.10 -22.89
C SER A 122 14.07 12.93 -22.29
N VAL A 123 12.97 12.29 -21.96
CA VAL A 123 11.80 12.92 -21.31
C VAL A 123 11.25 11.98 -20.25
N ASN A 124 10.58 12.54 -19.24
CA ASN A 124 9.76 11.76 -18.33
C ASN A 124 8.30 11.93 -18.73
N LEU A 125 7.71 10.89 -19.32
CA LEU A 125 6.30 10.88 -19.69
C LEU A 125 5.43 10.99 -18.44
N GLY A 126 4.38 11.80 -18.50
CA GLY A 126 3.53 12.09 -17.34
C GLY A 126 3.95 13.36 -16.59
N GLU A 127 5.07 13.99 -16.98
CA GLU A 127 5.56 15.21 -16.35
C GLU A 127 4.83 16.46 -16.88
N ALA A 128 4.65 16.57 -18.19
CA ALA A 128 3.98 17.72 -18.81
C ALA A 128 2.45 17.55 -18.81
N THR A 129 1.97 16.31 -18.86
CA THR A 129 0.55 15.96 -18.72
C THR A 129 0.46 14.69 -17.90
N ALA A 130 0.09 14.82 -16.63
CA ALA A 130 -0.04 13.68 -15.71
C ALA A 130 -0.85 12.52 -16.33
N PHE A 131 -0.42 11.29 -16.06
CA PHE A 131 -1.20 10.12 -16.42
C PHE A 131 -2.55 10.18 -15.71
N GLY A 132 -3.64 10.08 -16.47
CA GLY A 132 -4.99 9.96 -15.93
C GLY A 132 -5.27 8.53 -15.45
N SER A 133 -6.50 8.09 -15.61
CA SER A 133 -6.90 6.70 -15.31
C SER A 133 -6.43 5.75 -16.41
N ILE A 134 -5.13 5.45 -16.44
CA ILE A 134 -4.56 4.49 -17.39
C ILE A 134 -4.72 3.06 -16.84
N PRO A 135 -5.33 2.14 -17.62
CA PRO A 135 -5.39 0.72 -17.27
C PRO A 135 -4.01 0.06 -17.48
N TRP A 136 -3.17 0.12 -16.45
CA TRP A 136 -1.80 -0.43 -16.48
C TRP A 136 -1.73 -1.96 -16.41
N ASP A 137 -2.87 -2.62 -16.17
CA ASP A 137 -3.05 -4.06 -16.07
C ASP A 137 -3.16 -4.77 -17.43
N GLN A 138 -3.35 -3.99 -18.51
CA GLN A 138 -3.38 -4.49 -19.88
C GLN A 138 -2.14 -4.09 -20.68
N GLN A 139 -2.02 -4.67 -21.88
CA GLN A 139 -0.96 -4.30 -22.80
C GLN A 139 -1.21 -2.91 -23.39
N LEU A 140 -0.24 -2.01 -23.21
CA LEU A 140 -0.29 -0.65 -23.73
C LEU A 140 0.76 -0.42 -24.82
N TYR A 141 0.49 0.52 -25.71
CA TYR A 141 1.33 0.84 -26.87
C TYR A 141 1.58 2.35 -26.95
N LEU A 142 2.85 2.73 -26.95
CA LEU A 142 3.31 4.10 -27.07
C LEU A 142 3.58 4.45 -28.54
N THR A 143 3.15 5.62 -28.97
CA THR A 143 3.58 6.22 -30.23
C THR A 143 4.05 7.65 -29.99
N MET A 144 4.76 8.18 -30.99
CA MET A 144 5.22 9.56 -31.03
C MET A 144 4.97 10.18 -32.39
N ASN A 145 4.89 11.51 -32.41
CA ASN A 145 4.81 12.33 -33.60
C ASN A 145 5.79 13.50 -33.46
N ILE A 146 6.60 13.75 -34.49
CA ILE A 146 7.67 14.76 -34.46
C ILE A 146 7.26 15.96 -35.30
N GLY A 147 7.12 17.12 -34.65
CA GLY A 147 6.75 18.38 -35.28
C GLY A 147 7.93 19.24 -35.73
N GLY A 148 9.16 18.69 -35.75
CA GLY A 148 10.37 19.43 -36.08
C GLY A 148 10.64 20.61 -35.13
N THR A 149 11.38 21.61 -35.59
CA THR A 149 11.84 22.76 -34.79
C THR A 149 11.01 24.03 -34.96
N VAL A 150 9.82 23.94 -35.59
CA VAL A 150 8.97 25.11 -35.84
C VAL A 150 8.52 25.77 -34.53
N THR A 151 8.28 27.08 -34.58
CA THR A 151 7.83 27.89 -33.43
C THR A 151 6.37 28.32 -33.59
N SER A 152 5.61 27.64 -34.43
CA SER A 152 4.18 27.87 -34.64
C SER A 152 3.50 26.61 -35.15
N GLY A 153 2.19 26.50 -34.89
CA GLY A 153 1.38 25.35 -35.27
C GLY A 153 0.93 24.52 -34.07
N SER A 154 0.18 23.47 -34.33
CA SER A 154 -0.26 22.48 -33.33
C SER A 154 -0.27 21.08 -33.95
N PHE A 155 -0.11 20.05 -33.14
CA PHE A 155 -0.37 18.68 -33.58
C PHE A 155 -1.88 18.52 -33.89
N PRO A 156 -2.26 17.73 -34.91
CA PRO A 156 -1.38 16.91 -35.76
C PRO A 156 -0.75 17.67 -36.95
N THR A 157 -1.18 18.90 -37.26
CA THR A 157 -0.81 19.63 -38.49
C THR A 157 0.69 19.86 -38.67
N MET A 158 1.43 20.10 -37.59
CA MET A 158 2.89 20.27 -37.66
C MET A 158 3.67 18.96 -37.71
N GLY A 159 3.02 17.84 -37.41
CA GLY A 159 3.67 16.55 -37.19
C GLY A 159 3.99 15.79 -38.49
N ASP A 160 5.02 14.95 -38.45
CA ASP A 160 5.39 14.03 -39.51
C ASP A 160 4.53 12.75 -39.56
N GLY A 161 3.65 12.57 -38.58
CA GLY A 161 2.74 11.44 -38.47
C GLY A 161 3.00 10.63 -37.22
N GLU A 162 2.03 9.81 -36.80
CA GLU A 162 2.27 8.87 -35.71
C GLU A 162 3.12 7.71 -36.18
N MET A 163 4.12 7.34 -35.39
CA MET A 163 4.97 6.19 -35.66
C MET A 163 4.16 4.88 -35.69
N ASP A 164 4.37 4.10 -36.76
CA ASP A 164 3.82 2.76 -37.00
C ASP A 164 4.98 1.83 -37.47
N PRO A 165 5.28 0.71 -36.79
CA PRO A 165 4.54 0.11 -35.67
C PRO A 165 4.68 0.87 -34.34
N ARG A 166 3.61 0.86 -33.54
CA ARG A 166 3.62 1.41 -32.17
C ARG A 166 4.57 0.62 -31.27
N LEU A 167 5.25 1.32 -30.36
CA LEU A 167 6.14 0.72 -29.39
C LEU A 167 5.32 0.01 -28.30
N LYS A 168 5.48 -1.31 -28.18
CA LYS A 168 4.89 -2.10 -27.10
C LYS A 168 5.54 -1.72 -25.76
N LEU A 169 4.77 -1.21 -24.81
CA LEU A 169 5.29 -0.97 -23.46
C LEU A 169 5.54 -2.31 -22.76
N THR A 170 6.75 -2.49 -22.23
CA THR A 170 7.13 -3.67 -21.46
C THR A 170 7.20 -3.31 -19.99
N ALA A 171 6.70 -4.20 -19.13
CA ALA A 171 6.86 -4.05 -17.69
C ALA A 171 8.35 -4.10 -17.28
N VAL A 172 8.69 -3.35 -16.23
CA VAL A 172 10.00 -3.40 -15.57
C VAL A 172 10.02 -4.47 -14.47
N PRO A 173 11.19 -4.99 -14.02
CA PRO A 173 11.26 -5.99 -12.95
C PRO A 173 10.48 -5.65 -11.68
N TYR A 174 10.47 -4.36 -11.29
CA TYR A 174 9.67 -3.88 -10.17
C TYR A 174 8.16 -4.07 -10.40
N ALA A 175 7.67 -3.81 -11.63
CA ALA A 175 6.26 -4.00 -11.97
C ALA A 175 5.85 -5.48 -11.98
N PHE A 176 6.76 -6.42 -12.29
CA PHE A 176 6.48 -7.86 -12.17
C PHE A 176 6.34 -8.32 -10.71
N GLN A 177 7.14 -7.75 -9.80
CA GLN A 177 6.99 -8.00 -8.36
C GLN A 177 5.75 -7.28 -7.80
N ALA A 178 5.45 -6.08 -8.30
CA ALA A 178 4.23 -5.35 -7.96
C ALA A 178 2.97 -6.08 -8.42
N LYS A 179 2.95 -6.71 -9.61
CA LYS A 179 1.85 -7.54 -10.09
C LYS A 179 1.62 -8.79 -9.22
N GLN A 180 2.69 -9.41 -8.73
CA GLN A 180 2.57 -10.50 -7.75
C GLN A 180 2.08 -9.97 -6.40
N ALA A 181 2.53 -8.78 -6.00
CA ALA A 181 2.03 -8.10 -4.80
C ALA A 181 0.60 -7.57 -4.97
N GLU A 182 0.10 -7.32 -6.19
CA GLU A 182 -1.26 -6.87 -6.48
C GLU A 182 -2.29 -7.95 -6.11
N SER A 183 -1.93 -9.22 -6.27
CA SER A 183 -2.70 -10.34 -5.71
C SER A 183 -2.82 -10.28 -4.17
N LEU A 184 -1.96 -9.49 -3.51
CA LEU A 184 -1.88 -9.30 -2.06
C LEU A 184 -2.15 -7.84 -1.61
N SER A 185 -2.35 -6.89 -2.54
CA SER A 185 -2.42 -5.45 -2.31
C SER A 185 -3.16 -4.83 -3.50
N GLN A 186 -4.44 -4.49 -3.46
CA GLN A 186 -4.90 -3.37 -2.65
C GLN A 186 -6.42 -3.20 -2.88
N ILE A 187 -7.25 -3.84 -2.07
CA ILE A 187 -8.40 -3.11 -1.52
C ILE A 187 -7.98 -2.78 -0.10
N GLN A 188 -7.17 -1.73 0.03
CA GLN A 188 -6.65 -1.20 1.30
C GLN A 188 -6.00 -2.25 2.23
N GLY A 189 -4.71 -2.56 2.00
CA GLY A 189 -3.86 -3.14 3.04
C GLY A 189 -4.29 -4.49 3.62
N SER A 190 -4.83 -5.41 2.82
CA SER A 190 -5.18 -6.77 3.27
C SER A 190 -4.74 -7.82 2.26
N TYR A 191 -4.07 -8.87 2.77
CA TYR A 191 -4.08 -10.20 2.17
C TYR A 191 -5.52 -10.58 1.79
N THR A 192 -5.76 -11.07 0.57
CA THR A 192 -7.11 -11.52 0.20
C THR A 192 -7.31 -12.99 0.57
N GLY A 193 -8.24 -13.24 1.50
CA GLY A 193 -9.02 -14.46 1.61
C GLY A 193 -10.49 -14.06 1.45
N THR A 194 -11.21 -14.64 0.50
CA THR A 194 -12.57 -14.20 0.18
C THR A 194 -13.58 -14.71 1.23
N LEU A 195 -14.22 -13.79 1.96
CA LEU A 195 -15.43 -14.05 2.75
C LEU A 195 -16.65 -13.63 1.92
N SER A 196 -17.35 -14.59 1.34
CA SER A 196 -18.56 -14.36 0.54
C SER A 196 -19.79 -14.92 1.22
N PHE A 197 -20.88 -14.15 1.26
CA PHE A 197 -22.21 -14.67 1.53
C PHE A 197 -22.87 -14.96 0.17
N ASP A 198 -23.15 -16.22 -0.13
CA ASP A 198 -24.03 -16.56 -1.25
C ASP A 198 -25.48 -16.16 -0.89
N THR A 199 -26.34 -15.99 -1.90
CA THR A 199 -27.64 -15.32 -1.83
C THR A 199 -28.35 -15.37 -0.45
N LEU A 200 -28.55 -14.21 0.19
CA LEU A 200 -29.29 -14.09 1.45
C LEU A 200 -30.80 -14.22 1.20
N THR A 201 -31.32 -15.45 1.18
CA THR A 201 -32.73 -15.75 0.85
C THR A 201 -33.68 -15.83 2.05
N GLY A 202 -33.36 -15.15 3.16
CA GLY A 202 -34.17 -15.18 4.38
C GLY A 202 -34.81 -13.84 4.67
N ALA A 203 -36.09 -13.67 4.33
CA ALA A 203 -36.86 -12.50 4.72
C ALA A 203 -36.88 -12.35 6.26
N ALA A 204 -36.47 -11.16 6.73
CA ALA A 204 -36.68 -10.61 8.08
C ALA A 204 -35.74 -10.98 9.25
N GLY A 205 -34.44 -11.22 9.04
CA GLY A 205 -33.49 -11.32 10.16
C GLY A 205 -32.13 -10.68 9.85
N THR A 206 -31.75 -9.65 10.61
CA THR A 206 -30.39 -9.09 10.59
C THR A 206 -29.40 -10.15 11.06
N GLN A 207 -28.46 -10.56 10.21
CA GLN A 207 -27.37 -11.46 10.61
C GLN A 207 -26.23 -10.63 11.19
N ASN A 208 -25.86 -10.87 12.45
CA ASN A 208 -24.74 -10.19 13.11
C ASN A 208 -23.67 -11.22 13.51
N PHE A 209 -22.48 -11.14 12.91
CA PHE A 209 -21.35 -12.03 13.18
C PHE A 209 -20.30 -11.29 14.02
N VAL A 210 -19.99 -11.78 15.24
CA VAL A 210 -19.10 -11.10 16.21
C VAL A 210 -17.99 -12.03 16.66
N ILE A 211 -16.74 -11.56 16.59
CA ILE A 211 -15.53 -12.26 17.10
C ILE A 211 -15.04 -11.50 18.36
N PRO A 212 -14.98 -12.13 19.55
CA PRO A 212 -14.57 -11.45 20.79
C PRO A 212 -13.03 -11.35 20.95
N ASP A 213 -12.58 -10.37 21.73
CA ASP A 213 -11.16 -10.13 22.07
C ASP A 213 -10.55 -11.32 22.86
N GLN A 214 -9.34 -11.75 22.48
CA GLN A 214 -8.65 -12.93 23.03
C GLN A 214 -7.71 -12.61 24.20
N GLY A 215 -7.46 -11.33 24.53
CA GLY A 215 -6.78 -10.92 25.76
C GLY A 215 -5.28 -11.24 25.89
N ALA A 216 -4.65 -11.88 24.90
CA ALA A 216 -3.20 -12.15 24.85
C ALA A 216 -2.65 -12.11 23.41
N PRO A 217 -1.40 -11.61 23.20
CA PRO A 217 -0.80 -11.49 21.87
C PRO A 217 -0.43 -12.87 21.29
N GLY A 218 -0.79 -13.11 20.02
CA GLY A 218 -0.54 -14.37 19.31
C GLY A 218 -1.26 -14.43 17.95
N THR A 219 -1.08 -15.53 17.21
CA THR A 219 -1.80 -15.83 15.96
C THR A 219 -2.92 -16.85 16.26
N TYR A 220 -4.15 -16.54 15.84
CA TYR A 220 -5.34 -17.38 16.07
C TYR A 220 -6.01 -17.69 14.73
N ASP A 221 -6.14 -18.98 14.40
CA ASP A 221 -6.77 -19.42 13.16
C ASP A 221 -8.30 -19.45 13.31
N LEU A 222 -9.01 -18.86 12.34
CA LEU A 222 -10.46 -18.90 12.20
C LEU A 222 -10.80 -19.78 10.99
N LEU A 223 -10.93 -21.09 11.18
CA LEU A 223 -11.33 -22.03 10.12
C LEU A 223 -12.82 -21.87 9.74
N THR A 224 -13.10 -21.74 8.44
CA THR A 224 -14.42 -21.36 7.86
C THR A 224 -15.34 -22.55 7.54
N GLY A 225 -15.45 -23.49 8.47
CA GLY A 225 -16.52 -24.49 8.53
C GLY A 225 -16.45 -25.24 9.85
N ALA A 226 -17.46 -25.11 10.72
CA ALA A 226 -17.32 -25.46 12.14
C ALA A 226 -17.05 -26.95 12.39
N ALA A 227 -15.79 -27.30 12.68
CA ALA A 227 -15.31 -28.24 13.70
C ALA A 227 -13.84 -28.59 13.35
N ALA A 228 -12.83 -28.25 14.13
CA ALA A 228 -12.69 -28.33 15.58
C ALA A 228 -11.82 -27.16 16.09
N ALA A 229 -12.02 -26.57 17.27
CA ALA A 229 -12.37 -27.24 18.50
C ALA A 229 -13.20 -26.36 19.46
N GLY A 230 -14.47 -26.70 19.63
CA GLY A 230 -14.88 -27.22 20.93
C GLY A 230 -15.06 -28.73 20.77
N SER A 231 -14.66 -29.54 21.75
CA SER A 231 -14.92 -30.99 21.77
C SER A 231 -16.40 -31.30 22.03
N PHE A 232 -17.31 -30.68 21.27
CA PHE A 232 -18.75 -30.92 21.34
C PHE A 232 -19.24 -31.46 20.00
N VAL A 233 -19.76 -32.69 20.01
CA VAL A 233 -20.53 -33.25 18.89
C VAL A 233 -21.92 -32.63 18.97
N GLN A 234 -22.16 -31.53 18.24
CA GLN A 234 -23.51 -30.99 18.10
C GLN A 234 -24.22 -31.77 16.98
N LEU A 235 -25.18 -32.64 17.34
CA LEU A 235 -26.16 -33.16 16.40
C LEU A 235 -27.18 -32.04 16.09
N GLN A 236 -26.71 -31.00 15.39
CA GLN A 236 -27.45 -29.91 14.75
C GLN A 236 -28.38 -29.02 15.62
N ALA A 237 -28.92 -27.96 15.00
CA ALA A 237 -29.52 -26.79 15.64
C ALA A 237 -31.08 -26.76 15.62
N ALA A 238 -31.75 -27.79 15.12
CA ALA A 238 -33.23 -27.88 15.12
C ALA A 238 -33.73 -29.33 15.21
N THR A 239 -34.97 -29.50 15.71
CA THR A 239 -35.61 -30.79 16.03
C THR A 239 -35.77 -31.69 14.78
N PRO A 240 -35.08 -32.84 14.69
CA PRO A 240 -35.21 -33.73 13.54
C PRO A 240 -36.58 -34.42 13.53
N THR A 241 -37.21 -34.55 12.37
CA THR A 241 -38.40 -35.41 12.18
C THR A 241 -38.04 -36.90 12.09
N THR A 242 -36.74 -37.25 12.15
CA THR A 242 -36.21 -38.62 12.11
C THR A 242 -35.00 -38.79 13.03
N GLN A 243 -34.89 -39.94 13.70
CA GLN A 243 -33.79 -40.28 14.60
C GLN A 243 -32.42 -40.20 13.89
N GLN A 244 -31.43 -39.60 14.54
CA GLN A 244 -30.06 -39.54 14.03
C GLN A 244 -29.15 -40.48 14.83
N ALA A 245 -28.31 -41.22 14.11
CA ALA A 245 -27.31 -42.10 14.68
C ALA A 245 -25.95 -41.38 14.72
N GLY A 246 -25.46 -41.08 15.92
CA GLY A 246 -24.12 -40.52 16.15
C GLY A 246 -23.62 -40.90 17.54
N GLY A 247 -22.41 -41.45 17.63
CA GLY A 247 -21.79 -41.83 18.91
C GLY A 247 -20.92 -40.72 19.47
N ALA A 248 -20.83 -40.62 20.80
CA ALA A 248 -19.86 -39.77 21.51
C ALA A 248 -18.94 -40.67 22.36
N TRP A 249 -17.63 -40.52 22.21
CA TRP A 249 -16.60 -41.22 23.01
C TRP A 249 -15.86 -40.20 23.86
N ILE A 250 -15.99 -40.28 25.19
CA ILE A 250 -15.35 -39.35 26.14
C ILE A 250 -14.42 -40.16 27.06
N SER A 251 -13.15 -39.74 27.16
CA SER A 251 -12.20 -40.25 28.16
C SER A 251 -12.03 -39.21 29.26
N GLY A 252 -12.54 -39.48 30.46
CA GLY A 252 -12.51 -38.58 31.62
C GLY A 252 -13.90 -38.32 32.22
N THR A 253 -14.06 -37.22 32.96
CA THR A 253 -15.32 -36.89 33.64
C THR A 253 -16.19 -35.98 32.78
N SER A 254 -17.36 -36.46 32.36
CA SER A 254 -18.38 -35.62 31.70
C SER A 254 -19.37 -35.08 32.73
N ARG A 255 -19.63 -33.77 32.72
CA ARG A 255 -20.69 -33.14 33.53
C ARG A 255 -21.77 -32.61 32.61
N ALA A 256 -22.97 -33.17 32.69
CA ALA A 256 -24.15 -32.67 31.98
C ALA A 256 -25.09 -31.97 32.96
N SER A 257 -25.51 -30.74 32.64
CA SER A 257 -26.50 -30.00 33.44
C SER A 257 -27.93 -30.51 33.23
N THR A 258 -28.21 -31.08 32.06
CA THR A 258 -29.50 -31.69 31.73
C THR A 258 -29.26 -32.75 30.65
N PHE A 259 -29.78 -33.96 30.85
CA PHE A 259 -29.80 -35.00 29.83
C PHE A 259 -31.27 -35.21 29.41
N GLN A 260 -31.61 -34.93 28.16
CA GLN A 260 -32.98 -35.06 27.67
C GLN A 260 -33.05 -36.18 26.63
N GLY A 261 -33.80 -37.23 26.96
CA GLY A 261 -34.03 -38.39 26.11
C GLY A 261 -34.98 -39.35 26.82
N SER A 262 -35.78 -40.12 26.07
CA SER A 262 -36.77 -41.03 26.66
C SER A 262 -36.13 -42.25 27.34
N TYR A 263 -34.95 -42.67 26.88
CA TYR A 263 -34.21 -43.82 27.40
C TYR A 263 -32.70 -43.58 27.31
N LEU A 264 -31.94 -44.15 28.25
CA LEU A 264 -30.49 -44.33 28.17
C LEU A 264 -30.26 -45.83 28.01
N ASP A 265 -29.90 -46.27 26.80
CA ASP A 265 -29.75 -47.68 26.45
C ASP A 265 -28.28 -48.01 26.14
N THR A 266 -27.84 -49.20 26.51
CA THR A 266 -26.51 -49.71 26.16
C THR A 266 -26.64 -50.57 24.90
N ALA A 267 -25.72 -50.43 23.94
CA ALA A 267 -25.80 -51.11 22.63
C ALA A 267 -25.82 -52.67 22.68
N SER A 268 -25.67 -53.26 23.86
CA SER A 268 -25.85 -54.68 24.15
C SER A 268 -26.49 -54.85 25.52
N SER A 269 -26.90 -56.07 25.90
CA SER A 269 -27.52 -56.41 27.20
C SER A 269 -26.56 -56.29 28.41
N GLY A 270 -25.73 -55.25 28.42
CA GLY A 270 -24.79 -54.93 29.47
C GLY A 270 -25.42 -54.08 30.58
N VAL A 271 -24.76 -54.06 31.73
CA VAL A 271 -25.18 -53.28 32.90
C VAL A 271 -24.75 -51.83 32.72
N LEU A 272 -25.71 -50.89 32.73
CA LEU A 272 -25.43 -49.46 32.88
C LEU A 272 -24.83 -49.23 34.27
N THR A 273 -23.52 -49.02 34.33
CA THR A 273 -22.81 -48.84 35.60
C THR A 273 -22.74 -47.35 35.95
N ILE A 274 -23.50 -46.92 36.96
CA ILE A 274 -23.46 -45.54 37.48
C ILE A 274 -22.70 -45.57 38.81
N GLY A 275 -21.51 -44.95 38.84
CA GLY A 275 -20.75 -44.76 40.09
C GLY A 275 -19.89 -45.94 40.55
N ALA A 276 -19.08 -46.52 39.65
CA ALA A 276 -17.92 -47.29 40.08
C ALA A 276 -16.81 -46.31 40.51
N THR A 277 -16.21 -46.53 41.67
CA THR A 277 -15.37 -45.59 42.42
C THR A 277 -14.13 -45.12 41.64
N ASN A 278 -13.80 -43.82 41.79
CA ASN A 278 -12.71 -43.01 41.21
C ASN A 278 -11.62 -43.69 40.38
#